data_AF-A0A519SZ58-F1
#
_entry.id   AF-A0A519SZ58-F1
#
_cell.length_a   1.000
_cell.length_b   1.000
_cell.length_c   1.000
_cell.angle_alpha   90.00
_cell.angle_beta   90.00
_cell.angle_gamma   90.00
#
_symmetry.space_group_name_H-M   'P 1'
#
loop_
_entity.id
_entity.type
_entity.pdbx_description
1 polymer ?
#
loop_
_entity_poly.entity_id
_entity_poly.type
_entity_poly.pdbx_seq_one_letter_code
_entity_poly.pdbx_strand_id
1 'polypeptide(L)'
;VSSEFFKKLYADNKFIEQTTEQLYDEQAGQFLADRYVVGTCPNCGNENAYGDQCERCGTSLSPTELINPRSMLSGNTPVLRETKHWFLPLDQYEPWLREWIIEGHKSDWKTNVYGQCKSWIDQGLHARAVTRDLDWGVPVPVPGAEGKVLYVWFDAPIGYISATKEGFPDDWQKYWQDPGTKLVHFIGKDNIVFHCIIFPVMLKAHGDYILPDNVPANEFLNLEGDKISTSRNWAVWLHEYLQDFPGQADVLRYVLCANAPETKDNDFTWKDFQARNNNELVATLGNFVNRAAVLTQKFFEGKVPERGELTEVDEEVFRQVAEFPNRVGELIENYRFRDALAEVMNLARLGNKYLADTQPWHLIKTDAARTGTVLHVALQVAAALVPLLTPFL
;
A
#
# COMPACT_ATOMS: atom_id res chain seq x y z
N VAL A 1 0.28 -23.55 -5.96
CA VAL A 1 1.58 -22.88 -5.75
C VAL A 1 2.01 -22.97 -4.29
N SER A 2 1.19 -22.52 -3.33
CA SER A 2 1.52 -22.54 -1.89
C SER A 2 1.86 -23.93 -1.34
N SER A 3 1.13 -24.98 -1.75
CA SER A 3 1.46 -26.36 -1.35
C SER A 3 2.85 -26.80 -1.83
N GLU A 4 3.24 -26.46 -3.06
CA GLU A 4 4.57 -26.80 -3.59
C GLU A 4 5.67 -25.99 -2.89
N PHE A 5 5.42 -24.71 -2.59
CA PHE A 5 6.32 -23.88 -1.79
C PHE A 5 6.55 -24.48 -0.41
N PHE A 6 5.46 -24.91 0.26
CA PHE A 6 5.55 -25.60 1.55
C PHE A 6 6.33 -26.91 1.45
N LYS A 7 6.03 -27.77 0.46
CA LYS A 7 6.76 -29.04 0.26
C LYS A 7 8.25 -28.82 0.06
N LYS A 8 8.65 -27.81 -0.70
CA LYS A 8 10.06 -27.47 -0.92
C LYS A 8 10.74 -27.13 0.41
N LEU A 9 10.17 -26.18 1.16
CA LEU A 9 10.70 -25.80 2.47
C LEU A 9 10.74 -26.97 3.45
N TYR A 10 9.73 -27.83 3.42
CA TYR A 10 9.67 -29.05 4.23
C TYR A 10 10.79 -30.03 3.87
N ALA A 11 10.96 -30.34 2.57
CA ALA A 11 12.01 -31.24 2.08
C ALA A 11 13.43 -30.73 2.40
N ASP A 12 13.60 -29.41 2.45
CA ASP A 12 14.85 -28.74 2.81
C ASP A 12 15.05 -28.57 4.33
N ASN A 13 14.17 -29.13 5.17
CA ASN A 13 14.19 -29.02 6.63
C ASN A 13 14.17 -27.57 7.14
N LYS A 14 13.37 -26.70 6.51
CA LYS A 14 13.25 -25.28 6.88
C LYS A 14 12.20 -24.98 7.95
N PHE A 15 11.51 -26.01 8.45
CA PHE A 15 10.49 -25.88 9.49
C PHE A 15 10.88 -26.60 10.77
N ILE A 16 10.43 -26.06 11.90
CA ILE A 16 10.43 -26.75 13.20
C ILE A 16 9.04 -27.33 13.41
N GLU A 17 8.96 -28.61 13.73
CA GLU A 17 7.72 -29.27 14.13
C GLU A 17 7.56 -29.16 15.64
N GLN A 18 6.41 -28.69 16.11
CA GLN A 18 6.09 -28.64 17.54
C GLN A 18 4.69 -29.19 17.77
N THR A 19 4.55 -29.97 18.84
CA THR A 19 3.26 -30.43 19.34
C THR A 19 2.88 -29.59 20.54
N THR A 20 1.66 -29.06 20.53
CA THR A 20 1.08 -28.23 21.60
C THR A 20 -0.29 -28.76 21.97
N GLU A 21 -0.72 -28.59 23.22
CA GLU A 21 -2.10 -28.87 23.60
C GLU A 21 -2.98 -27.65 23.32
N GLN A 22 -4.10 -27.85 22.64
CA GLN A 22 -5.11 -26.83 22.36
C GLN A 22 -6.50 -27.36 22.70
N LEU A 23 -7.42 -26.45 23.00
CA LEU A 23 -8.81 -26.79 23.28
C LEU A 23 -9.51 -27.24 21.99
N TYR A 24 -10.21 -28.36 22.05
CA TYR A 24 -10.93 -28.98 20.95
C TYR A 24 -12.40 -29.19 21.30
N ASP A 25 -13.28 -28.86 20.37
CA ASP A 25 -14.71 -29.11 20.47
C ASP A 25 -15.06 -30.41 19.75
N GLU A 26 -15.39 -31.45 20.52
CA GLU A 26 -15.70 -32.78 19.97
C GLU A 26 -16.97 -32.82 19.13
N GLN A 27 -17.91 -31.91 19.37
CA GLN A 27 -19.16 -31.86 18.59
C GLN A 27 -19.00 -31.01 17.33
N ALA A 28 -18.28 -29.89 17.42
CA ALA A 28 -17.98 -29.08 16.24
C ALA A 28 -16.85 -29.69 15.38
N GLY A 29 -16.10 -30.66 15.91
CA GLY A 29 -15.07 -31.39 15.20
C GLY A 29 -13.80 -30.58 14.93
N GLN A 30 -13.55 -29.49 15.65
CA GLN A 30 -12.45 -28.56 15.38
C GLN A 30 -11.77 -28.02 16.64
N PHE A 31 -10.52 -27.58 16.48
CA PHE A 31 -9.79 -26.83 17.52
C PHE A 31 -10.36 -25.42 17.66
N LEU A 32 -10.35 -24.89 18.87
CA LEU A 32 -10.91 -23.59 19.20
C LEU A 32 -9.81 -22.54 19.30
N ALA A 33 -9.89 -21.50 18.48
CA ALA A 33 -9.15 -20.26 18.74
C ALA A 33 -9.63 -19.63 20.05
N ASP A 34 -8.76 -18.88 20.74
CA ASP A 34 -9.03 -18.31 22.08
C ASP A 34 -10.36 -17.55 22.15
N ARG A 35 -10.68 -16.77 21.10
CA ARG A 35 -11.95 -16.04 20.97
C ARG A 35 -13.20 -16.91 20.92
N TYR A 36 -13.08 -18.18 20.53
CA TYR A 36 -14.18 -19.16 20.49
C TYR A 36 -14.30 -19.97 21.78
N VAL A 37 -13.48 -19.68 22.78
CA VAL A 37 -13.57 -20.25 24.12
C VAL A 37 -14.14 -19.18 25.05
N VAL A 38 -15.24 -19.49 25.72
CA VAL A 38 -15.82 -18.63 26.76
C VAL A 38 -15.88 -19.41 28.06
N GLY A 39 -15.77 -18.75 29.21
CA GLY A 39 -15.86 -19.42 30.51
C GLY A 39 -15.87 -18.45 31.66
N THR A 40 -15.78 -18.98 32.88
CA THR A 40 -15.73 -18.16 34.09
C THR A 40 -14.31 -17.66 34.35
N CYS A 41 -14.13 -16.35 34.44
CA CYS A 41 -12.86 -15.71 34.75
C CYS A 41 -12.35 -16.14 36.14
N PRO A 42 -11.12 -16.67 36.25
CA PRO A 42 -10.57 -17.11 37.54
C PRO A 42 -10.32 -15.95 38.51
N ASN A 43 -10.15 -14.72 38.01
CA ASN A 43 -9.78 -13.56 38.83
C ASN A 43 -10.99 -12.80 39.40
N CYS A 44 -12.10 -12.70 38.68
CA CYS A 44 -13.26 -11.88 39.09
C CYS A 44 -14.61 -12.60 39.03
N GLY A 45 -14.64 -13.87 38.62
CA GLY A 45 -15.86 -14.66 38.53
C GLY A 45 -16.84 -14.25 37.43
N ASN A 46 -16.42 -13.45 36.44
CA ASN A 46 -17.26 -13.18 35.26
C ASN A 46 -17.51 -14.48 34.48
N GLU A 47 -18.76 -14.94 34.39
CA GLU A 47 -19.13 -16.23 33.78
C GLU A 47 -18.97 -16.28 32.25
N ASN A 48 -18.76 -15.13 31.61
CA ASN A 48 -18.63 -14.98 30.16
C ASN A 48 -17.33 -14.26 29.77
N ALA A 49 -16.19 -14.67 30.32
CA ALA A 49 -14.89 -14.20 29.89
C ALA A 49 -14.41 -14.99 28.66
N TYR A 50 -13.79 -14.30 27.70
CA TYR A 50 -13.18 -14.92 26.54
C TYR A 50 -11.83 -15.54 26.91
N GLY A 51 -11.38 -16.48 26.09
CA GLY A 51 -10.13 -17.23 26.32
C GLY A 51 -8.88 -16.36 26.36
N ASP A 52 -8.88 -15.22 25.69
CA ASP A 52 -7.77 -14.27 25.63
C ASP A 52 -7.90 -13.08 26.61
N GLN A 53 -9.13 -12.69 26.96
CA GLN A 53 -9.38 -11.55 27.84
C GLN A 53 -10.72 -11.62 28.59
N CYS A 54 -10.71 -11.20 29.87
CA CYS A 54 -11.93 -10.91 30.60
C CYS A 54 -12.35 -9.45 30.44
N GLU A 55 -13.49 -9.19 29.80
CA GLU A 55 -14.01 -7.82 29.59
C GLU A 55 -14.42 -7.11 30.89
N ARG A 56 -14.70 -7.85 31.98
CA ARG A 56 -15.11 -7.26 33.26
C ARG A 56 -13.95 -6.66 34.05
N CYS A 57 -12.84 -7.39 34.16
CA CYS A 57 -11.68 -6.96 34.95
C CYS A 57 -10.46 -6.58 34.10
N GLY A 58 -10.54 -6.74 32.79
CA GLY A 58 -9.49 -6.40 31.83
C GLY A 58 -8.30 -7.35 31.79
N THR A 59 -8.27 -8.39 32.63
CA THR A 59 -7.14 -9.33 32.70
C THR A 59 -7.02 -10.15 31.41
N SER A 60 -5.81 -10.23 30.86
CA SER A 60 -5.45 -11.22 29.84
C SER A 60 -5.49 -12.62 30.44
N LEU A 61 -6.06 -13.56 29.70
CA LEU A 61 -6.23 -14.95 30.11
C LEU A 61 -5.61 -15.87 29.06
N SER A 62 -5.29 -17.09 29.47
CA SER A 62 -5.20 -18.22 28.55
C SER A 62 -6.52 -18.99 28.56
N PRO A 63 -6.98 -19.54 27.42
CA PRO A 63 -8.22 -20.33 27.36
C PRO A 63 -8.24 -21.51 28.34
N THR A 64 -7.05 -22.06 28.64
CA THR A 64 -6.85 -23.17 29.57
C THR A 64 -7.00 -22.76 31.04
N GLU A 65 -7.00 -21.46 31.35
CA GLU A 65 -7.19 -20.92 32.70
C GLU A 65 -8.66 -20.66 33.05
N LEU A 66 -9.55 -20.68 32.05
CA LEU A 66 -10.98 -20.46 32.26
C LEU A 66 -11.60 -21.58 33.10
N ILE A 67 -12.40 -21.20 34.08
CA ILE A 67 -13.21 -22.14 34.86
C ILE A 67 -14.46 -22.47 34.06
N ASN A 68 -14.81 -23.76 33.93
CA ASN A 68 -15.94 -24.23 33.11
C ASN A 68 -15.91 -23.66 31.68
N PRO A 69 -14.83 -23.91 30.92
CA PRO A 69 -14.76 -23.43 29.54
C PRO A 69 -15.87 -24.08 28.71
N ARG A 70 -16.39 -23.32 27.75
CA ARG A 70 -17.43 -23.73 26.81
C ARG A 70 -17.09 -23.18 25.43
N SER A 71 -17.35 -23.98 24.41
CA SER A 71 -17.22 -23.59 23.02
C SER A 71 -18.32 -22.60 22.63
N MET A 72 -17.97 -21.50 21.99
CA MET A 72 -18.97 -20.61 21.38
C MET A 72 -19.62 -21.20 20.13
N LEU A 73 -19.06 -22.28 19.58
CA LEU A 73 -19.58 -22.94 18.37
C LEU A 73 -20.71 -23.92 18.70
N SER A 74 -20.52 -24.76 19.72
CA SER A 74 -21.49 -25.82 20.10
C SER A 74 -22.10 -25.67 21.50
N GLY A 75 -21.46 -24.89 22.39
CA GLY A 75 -21.81 -24.81 23.81
C GLY A 75 -21.20 -25.90 24.69
N ASN A 76 -20.53 -26.91 24.13
CA ASN A 76 -19.92 -28.00 24.92
C ASN A 76 -18.65 -27.57 25.65
N THR A 77 -18.30 -28.31 26.70
CA THR A 77 -17.01 -28.22 27.37
C THR A 77 -15.90 -28.72 26.43
N PRO A 78 -14.95 -27.87 26.00
CA PRO A 78 -13.86 -28.33 25.18
C PRO A 78 -12.86 -29.17 25.97
N VAL A 79 -12.17 -30.07 25.27
CA VAL A 79 -11.13 -30.93 25.84
C VAL A 79 -9.76 -30.55 25.31
N LEU A 80 -8.71 -30.70 26.11
CA LEU A 80 -7.35 -30.55 25.60
C LEU A 80 -7.02 -31.72 24.66
N ARG A 81 -6.51 -31.38 23.48
CA ARG A 81 -5.94 -32.35 22.55
C ARG A 81 -4.59 -31.85 22.05
N GLU A 82 -3.66 -32.78 21.90
CA GLU A 82 -2.40 -32.50 21.23
C GLU A 82 -2.64 -32.19 19.76
N THR A 83 -2.03 -31.12 19.27
CA THR A 83 -2.00 -30.74 17.86
C THR A 83 -0.58 -30.42 17.44
N LYS A 84 -0.20 -30.88 16.25
CA LYS A 84 1.10 -30.64 15.66
C LYS A 84 1.05 -29.48 14.67
N HIS A 85 2.01 -28.57 14.77
CA HIS A 85 2.18 -27.46 13.85
C HIS A 85 3.61 -27.38 13.32
N TRP A 86 3.74 -26.78 12.13
CA TRP A 86 5.02 -26.44 11.52
C TRP A 86 5.27 -24.96 11.73
N PHE A 87 6.49 -24.62 12.12
CA PHE A 87 6.92 -23.27 12.43
C PHE A 87 8.09 -22.86 11.54
N LEU A 88 8.05 -21.64 11.02
CA LEU A 88 9.17 -21.00 10.35
C LEU A 88 10.08 -20.37 11.41
N PRO A 89 11.34 -20.82 11.57
CA PRO A 89 12.24 -20.38 12.64
C PRO A 89 12.91 -19.04 12.30
N LEU A 90 12.17 -17.94 12.45
CA LEU A 90 12.64 -16.59 12.09
C LEU A 90 13.92 -16.17 12.83
N ASP A 91 14.09 -16.65 14.06
CA ASP A 91 15.27 -16.46 14.91
C ASP A 91 16.57 -16.88 14.20
N GLN A 92 16.53 -17.98 13.43
CA GLN A 92 17.68 -18.49 12.71
C GLN A 92 18.09 -17.61 11.51
N TYR A 93 17.22 -16.70 11.06
CA TYR A 93 17.45 -15.80 9.94
C TYR A 93 17.81 -14.38 10.38
N GLU A 94 17.79 -14.07 11.69
CA GLU A 94 18.13 -12.75 12.21
C GLU A 94 19.49 -12.21 11.74
N PRO A 95 20.60 -13.00 11.74
CA PRO A 95 21.88 -12.48 11.28
C PRO A 95 21.83 -11.99 9.83
N TRP A 96 21.15 -12.75 8.97
CA TRP A 96 20.95 -12.36 7.58
C TRP A 96 20.01 -11.16 7.43
N LEU A 97 18.93 -11.09 8.22
CA LEU A 97 18.02 -9.93 8.19
C LEU A 97 18.74 -8.65 8.62
N ARG A 98 19.69 -8.74 9.58
CA ARG A 98 20.54 -7.60 9.97
C ARG A 98 21.41 -7.14 8.80
N GLU A 99 22.11 -8.05 8.14
CA GLU A 99 22.91 -7.74 6.95
C GLU A 99 22.04 -7.14 5.84
N TRP A 100 20.95 -7.82 5.48
CA TRP A 100 20.14 -7.45 4.33
C TRP A 100 19.36 -6.14 4.55
N ILE A 101 18.70 -5.97 5.71
CA ILE A 101 17.83 -4.81 5.95
C ILE A 101 18.57 -3.68 6.67
N ILE A 102 19.24 -3.99 7.77
CA ILE A 102 19.78 -2.95 8.67
C ILE A 102 21.04 -2.31 8.08
N GLU A 103 21.86 -3.10 7.39
CA GLU A 103 23.04 -2.61 6.69
C GLU A 103 22.72 -2.30 5.22
N GLY A 104 22.11 -3.25 4.51
CA GLY A 104 21.84 -3.15 3.07
C GLY A 104 20.81 -2.08 2.68
N HIS A 105 19.76 -1.88 3.48
CA HIS A 105 18.65 -0.97 3.16
C HIS A 105 18.57 0.29 4.04
N LYS A 106 19.70 0.69 4.63
CA LYS A 106 19.75 1.83 5.56
C LYS A 106 19.44 3.19 4.90
N SER A 107 19.72 3.32 3.60
CA SER A 107 19.67 4.60 2.88
C SER A 107 18.51 4.77 1.89
N ASP A 108 17.84 3.69 1.51
CA ASP A 108 16.87 3.64 0.42
C ASP A 108 15.45 3.24 0.86
N TRP A 109 15.30 2.49 1.97
CA TRP A 109 13.98 2.22 2.53
C TRP A 109 13.46 3.41 3.34
N LYS A 110 12.13 3.61 3.30
CA LYS A 110 11.48 4.69 4.07
C LYS A 110 11.76 4.54 5.57
N THR A 111 11.92 5.68 6.25
CA THR A 111 12.29 5.72 7.69
C THR A 111 11.36 4.90 8.58
N ASN A 112 10.05 4.91 8.32
CA ASN A 112 9.06 4.13 9.08
C ASN A 112 9.26 2.61 8.86
N VAL A 113 9.47 2.18 7.62
CA VAL A 113 9.74 0.78 7.25
C VAL A 113 11.02 0.29 7.91
N TYR A 114 12.12 1.00 7.71
CA TYR A 114 13.41 0.67 8.31
C TYR A 114 13.33 0.64 9.84
N GLY A 115 12.72 1.67 10.44
CA GLY A 115 12.59 1.78 11.89
C GLY A 115 11.80 0.63 12.52
N GLN A 116 10.68 0.24 11.90
CA GLN A 116 9.87 -0.89 12.37
C GLN A 116 10.61 -2.22 12.21
N CYS A 117 11.26 -2.46 11.08
CA CYS A 117 12.07 -3.68 10.87
C CYS A 117 13.18 -3.77 11.93
N LYS A 118 13.90 -2.68 12.15
CA LYS A 118 14.96 -2.60 13.16
C LYS A 118 14.44 -2.90 14.56
N SER A 119 13.31 -2.31 14.96
CA SER A 119 12.69 -2.56 16.26
C SER A 119 12.36 -4.05 16.45
N TRP A 120 11.82 -4.72 15.44
CA TRP A 120 11.46 -6.14 15.51
C TRP A 120 12.70 -7.04 15.60
N ILE A 121 13.72 -6.76 14.81
CA ILE A 121 14.97 -7.52 14.81
C ILE A 121 15.76 -7.31 16.12
N ASP A 122 15.71 -6.10 16.71
CA ASP A 122 16.37 -5.81 17.99
C ASP A 122 15.66 -6.42 19.21
N GLN A 123 14.34 -6.67 19.12
CA GLN A 123 13.59 -7.36 20.17
C GLN A 123 13.84 -8.86 20.21
N GLY A 124 14.41 -9.42 19.14
CA GLY A 124 14.48 -10.87 18.91
C GLY A 124 13.21 -11.37 18.21
N LEU A 125 13.42 -12.19 17.21
CA LEU A 125 12.41 -12.90 16.46
C LEU A 125 12.16 -14.27 17.08
N HIS A 126 10.96 -14.77 16.88
CA HIS A 126 10.57 -16.10 17.34
C HIS A 126 9.97 -16.88 16.19
N ALA A 127 10.04 -18.21 16.29
CA ALA A 127 9.40 -19.08 15.32
C ALA A 127 7.90 -18.76 15.19
N ARG A 128 7.40 -18.77 13.95
CA ARG A 128 5.99 -18.47 13.64
C ARG A 128 5.31 -19.68 13.03
N ALA A 129 4.18 -20.09 13.59
CA ALA A 129 3.38 -21.20 13.07
C ALA A 129 2.86 -20.86 11.66
N VAL A 130 3.14 -21.75 10.70
CA VAL A 130 2.72 -21.62 9.29
C VAL A 130 1.53 -22.52 8.94
N THR A 131 0.98 -23.25 9.92
CA THR A 131 -0.23 -24.07 9.76
C THR A 131 -1.29 -23.71 10.80
N ARG A 132 -2.55 -24.05 10.53
CA ARG A 132 -3.69 -23.89 11.43
C ARG A 132 -4.64 -25.08 11.32
N ASP A 133 -5.33 -25.35 12.42
CA ASP A 133 -6.45 -26.28 12.49
C ASP A 133 -7.73 -25.57 12.06
N LEU A 134 -7.96 -25.50 10.75
CA LEU A 134 -9.16 -24.89 10.14
C LEU A 134 -9.58 -25.72 8.94
N ASP A 135 -10.88 -25.71 8.65
CA ASP A 135 -11.43 -26.44 7.49
C ASP A 135 -11.33 -25.63 6.18
N TRP A 136 -11.11 -24.33 6.26
CA TRP A 136 -11.02 -23.43 5.11
C TRP A 136 -9.61 -22.87 4.92
N GLY A 137 -8.96 -23.27 3.83
CA GLY A 137 -7.62 -22.83 3.45
C GLY A 137 -6.93 -23.82 2.53
N VAL A 138 -5.66 -23.56 2.19
CA VAL A 138 -4.85 -24.49 1.40
C VAL A 138 -4.41 -25.67 2.27
N PRO A 139 -4.73 -26.94 1.93
CA PRO A 139 -4.34 -28.09 2.75
C PRO A 139 -2.82 -28.20 2.92
N VAL A 140 -2.37 -28.58 4.11
CA VAL A 140 -0.95 -28.82 4.39
C VAL A 140 -0.51 -30.14 3.72
N PRO A 141 0.47 -30.11 2.81
CA PRO A 141 0.71 -31.24 1.91
C PRO A 141 1.77 -32.23 2.43
N VAL A 142 1.68 -32.64 3.70
CA VAL A 142 2.57 -33.63 4.31
C VAL A 142 1.79 -34.65 5.17
N PRO A 143 2.29 -35.88 5.35
CA PRO A 143 1.63 -36.87 6.20
C PRO A 143 1.48 -36.40 7.66
N GLY A 144 0.36 -36.72 8.30
CA GLY A 144 0.11 -36.32 9.70
C GLY A 144 -0.38 -34.88 9.87
N ALA A 145 -0.75 -34.22 8.76
CA ALA A 145 -1.32 -32.88 8.74
C ALA A 145 -2.80 -32.86 8.35
N GLU A 146 -3.49 -33.99 8.49
CA GLU A 146 -4.91 -34.12 8.17
C GLU A 146 -5.75 -33.12 9.01
N GLY A 147 -6.71 -32.45 8.36
CA GLY A 147 -7.52 -31.40 9.01
C GLY A 147 -6.79 -30.07 9.22
N LYS A 148 -5.59 -29.90 8.65
CA LYS A 148 -4.82 -28.65 8.75
C LYS A 148 -4.73 -27.93 7.42
N VAL A 149 -4.70 -26.61 7.50
CA VAL A 149 -4.44 -25.71 6.37
C VAL A 149 -3.19 -24.87 6.63
N LEU A 150 -2.61 -24.36 5.55
CA LEU A 150 -1.58 -23.33 5.63
C LEU A 150 -2.19 -22.08 6.27
N TYR A 151 -1.46 -21.50 7.22
CA TYR A 151 -1.89 -20.27 7.86
C TYR A 151 -1.90 -19.14 6.83
N VAL A 152 -2.85 -18.21 6.91
CA VAL A 152 -3.00 -17.10 5.95
C VAL A 152 -1.73 -16.25 5.84
N TRP A 153 -1.00 -16.07 6.94
CA TRP A 153 0.29 -15.37 6.95
C TRP A 153 1.43 -16.20 6.34
N PHE A 154 1.18 -17.40 5.85
CA PHE A 154 2.15 -18.12 5.03
C PHE A 154 1.73 -18.09 3.56
N ASP A 155 0.47 -18.36 3.24
CA ASP A 155 0.06 -18.51 1.84
C ASP A 155 -0.36 -17.21 1.14
N ALA A 156 -0.85 -16.19 1.87
CA ALA A 156 -1.28 -14.92 1.28
C ALA A 156 -0.23 -14.23 0.38
N PRO A 157 1.06 -14.08 0.78
CA PRO A 157 2.05 -13.42 -0.06
C PRO A 157 2.51 -14.33 -1.22
N ILE A 158 2.35 -15.65 -1.10
CA ILE A 158 2.51 -16.58 -2.23
C ILE A 158 1.39 -16.35 -3.28
N GLY A 159 0.29 -15.72 -2.87
CA GLY A 159 -0.75 -15.21 -3.75
C GLY A 159 -0.19 -14.27 -4.85
N TYR A 160 0.81 -13.43 -4.55
CA TYR A 160 1.43 -12.57 -5.57
C TYR A 160 2.12 -13.38 -6.68
N ILE A 161 2.83 -14.45 -6.29
CA ILE A 161 3.47 -15.39 -7.23
C ILE A 161 2.39 -16.15 -8.02
N SER A 162 1.32 -16.58 -7.34
CA SER A 162 0.23 -17.32 -7.96
C SER A 162 -0.53 -16.49 -8.99
N ALA A 163 -0.85 -15.24 -8.66
CA ALA A 163 -1.48 -14.29 -9.57
C ALA A 163 -0.58 -13.98 -10.78
N THR A 164 0.73 -13.89 -10.57
CA THR A 164 1.68 -13.69 -11.68
C THR A 164 1.75 -14.91 -12.59
N LYS A 165 1.74 -16.13 -12.02
CA LYS A 165 1.66 -17.38 -12.79
C LYS A 165 0.38 -17.49 -13.60
N GLU A 166 -0.74 -17.01 -13.08
CA GLU A 166 -2.02 -17.01 -13.78
C GLU A 166 -2.05 -15.98 -14.92
N GLY A 167 -1.58 -14.76 -14.66
CA GLY A 167 -1.58 -13.68 -15.65
C GLY A 167 -0.49 -13.82 -16.72
N PHE A 168 0.65 -14.44 -16.39
CA PHE A 168 1.83 -14.56 -17.23
C PHE A 168 2.46 -15.97 -17.17
N PRO A 169 1.73 -17.02 -17.59
CA PRO A 169 2.12 -18.42 -17.36
C PRO A 169 3.48 -18.81 -17.97
N ASP A 170 3.88 -18.19 -19.08
CA ASP A 170 5.14 -18.51 -19.77
C ASP A 170 6.34 -17.68 -19.26
N ASP A 171 6.09 -16.55 -18.59
CA ASP A 171 7.11 -15.56 -18.23
C ASP A 171 7.19 -15.27 -16.72
N TRP A 172 6.35 -15.89 -15.88
CA TRP A 172 6.25 -15.54 -14.46
C TRP A 172 7.60 -15.62 -13.71
N GLN A 173 8.50 -16.52 -14.11
CA GLN A 173 9.84 -16.65 -13.51
C GLN A 173 10.65 -15.37 -13.70
N LYS A 174 10.49 -14.66 -14.82
CA LYS A 174 11.17 -13.38 -15.05
C LYS A 174 10.86 -12.36 -13.96
N TYR A 175 9.64 -12.38 -13.43
CA TYR A 175 9.20 -11.43 -12.41
C TYR A 175 9.65 -11.81 -10.99
N TRP A 176 9.92 -13.10 -10.75
CA TRP A 176 10.09 -13.64 -9.39
C TRP A 176 11.41 -14.36 -9.15
N GLN A 177 12.19 -14.66 -10.19
CA GLN A 177 13.41 -15.46 -10.15
C GLN A 177 14.58 -14.82 -10.92
N ASP A 178 14.34 -13.76 -11.71
CA ASP A 178 15.38 -13.04 -12.43
C ASP A 178 16.02 -11.96 -11.53
N PRO A 179 17.33 -12.03 -11.24
CA PRO A 179 18.02 -11.03 -10.42
C PRO A 179 18.06 -9.62 -11.04
N GLY A 180 17.76 -9.49 -12.34
CA GLY A 180 17.62 -8.20 -13.02
C GLY A 180 16.26 -7.51 -12.76
N THR A 181 15.32 -8.17 -12.08
CA THR A 181 14.00 -7.61 -11.78
C THR A 181 13.99 -6.85 -10.46
N LYS A 182 13.50 -5.60 -10.50
CA LYS A 182 13.22 -4.79 -9.30
C LYS A 182 11.84 -5.14 -8.75
N LEU A 183 11.80 -5.93 -7.68
CA LEU A 183 10.55 -6.29 -7.00
C LEU A 183 10.16 -5.23 -5.96
N VAL A 184 9.00 -4.57 -6.13
CA VAL A 184 8.54 -3.49 -5.23
C VAL A 184 7.19 -3.84 -4.61
N HIS A 185 7.08 -3.73 -3.29
CA HIS A 185 5.84 -4.03 -2.55
C HIS A 185 5.22 -2.76 -1.95
N PHE A 186 4.15 -2.25 -2.57
CA PHE A 186 3.36 -1.14 -2.00
C PHE A 186 2.36 -1.67 -0.96
N ILE A 187 2.46 -1.20 0.28
CA ILE A 187 1.67 -1.72 1.40
C ILE A 187 1.25 -0.61 2.39
N GLY A 188 0.33 -0.92 3.31
CA GLY A 188 0.13 -0.14 4.53
C GLY A 188 1.09 -0.58 5.65
N LYS A 189 1.35 0.30 6.62
CA LYS A 189 2.34 0.06 7.70
C LYS A 189 2.16 -1.22 8.51
N ASP A 190 0.91 -1.68 8.69
CA ASP A 190 0.63 -2.91 9.43
C ASP A 190 1.22 -4.17 8.76
N ASN A 191 1.51 -4.10 7.47
CA ASN A 191 2.09 -5.19 6.69
C ASN A 191 3.62 -5.15 6.60
N ILE A 192 4.29 -4.16 7.21
CA ILE A 192 5.76 -4.00 7.10
C ILE A 192 6.49 -5.25 7.55
N VAL A 193 6.24 -5.73 8.77
CA VAL A 193 6.88 -6.94 9.31
C VAL A 193 6.67 -8.14 8.39
N PHE A 194 5.49 -8.21 7.78
CA PHE A 194 5.15 -9.31 6.92
C PHE A 194 5.95 -9.32 5.62
N HIS A 195 6.01 -8.17 4.95
CA HIS A 195 6.65 -8.02 3.65
C HIS A 195 8.16 -7.78 3.71
N CYS A 196 8.67 -7.32 4.85
CA CYS A 196 10.09 -7.06 5.05
C CYS A 196 10.80 -8.19 5.80
N ILE A 197 10.11 -8.97 6.64
CA ILE A 197 10.75 -10.03 7.45
C ILE A 197 10.23 -11.40 7.05
N ILE A 198 8.94 -11.66 7.28
CA ILE A 198 8.40 -13.03 7.18
C ILE A 198 8.47 -13.55 5.75
N PHE A 199 7.92 -12.81 4.78
CA PHE A 199 7.91 -13.25 3.39
C PHE A 199 9.33 -13.30 2.79
N PRO A 200 10.23 -12.33 2.99
CA PRO A 200 11.62 -12.46 2.56
C PRO A 200 12.36 -13.66 3.17
N VAL A 201 12.11 -14.00 4.43
CA VAL A 201 12.65 -15.24 5.02
C VAL A 201 12.11 -16.46 4.29
N MET A 202 10.83 -16.49 3.93
CA MET A 202 10.26 -17.59 3.14
C MET A 202 10.92 -17.70 1.76
N LEU A 203 11.09 -16.58 1.05
CA LEU A 203 11.73 -16.53 -0.27
C LEU A 203 13.19 -16.99 -0.18
N LYS A 204 13.95 -16.49 0.80
CA LYS A 204 15.32 -16.92 1.07
C LYS A 204 15.42 -18.40 1.43
N ALA A 205 14.51 -18.89 2.28
CA ALA A 205 14.49 -20.29 2.69
C ALA A 205 14.23 -21.22 1.49
N HIS A 206 13.44 -20.75 0.51
CA HIS A 206 13.17 -21.48 -0.72
C HIS A 206 14.36 -21.45 -1.70
N GLY A 207 15.04 -20.30 -1.81
CA GLY A 207 16.30 -20.15 -2.54
C GLY A 207 16.20 -19.84 -4.04
N ASP A 208 15.02 -19.98 -4.64
CA ASP A 208 14.83 -19.76 -6.09
C ASP A 208 14.24 -18.38 -6.42
N TYR A 209 13.85 -17.61 -5.41
CA TYR A 209 13.11 -16.36 -5.60
C TYR A 209 13.97 -15.14 -5.25
N ILE A 210 13.78 -14.06 -6.02
CA ILE A 210 14.35 -12.76 -5.69
C ILE A 210 13.66 -12.16 -4.46
N LEU A 211 14.32 -11.19 -3.85
CA LEU A 211 13.82 -10.47 -2.69
C LEU A 211 13.23 -9.11 -3.10
N PRO A 212 12.35 -8.52 -2.28
CA PRO A 212 11.91 -7.15 -2.48
C PRO A 212 13.11 -6.19 -2.52
N ASP A 213 13.24 -5.42 -3.59
CA ASP A 213 14.21 -4.33 -3.68
C ASP A 213 13.76 -3.16 -2.78
N ASN A 214 12.47 -2.87 -2.76
CA ASN A 214 11.90 -1.86 -1.89
C ASN A 214 10.48 -2.23 -1.43
N VAL A 215 10.09 -1.72 -0.25
CA VAL A 215 8.77 -1.94 0.33
C VAL A 215 8.16 -0.60 0.77
N PRO A 216 7.71 0.27 -0.17
CA PRO A 216 7.10 1.54 0.19
C PRO A 216 5.82 1.31 1.00
N ALA A 217 5.86 1.67 2.29
CA ALA A 217 4.72 1.56 3.19
C ALA A 217 4.15 2.94 3.54
N ASN A 218 2.83 3.07 3.44
CA ASN A 218 2.09 4.25 3.85
C ASN A 218 1.50 4.10 5.26
N GLU A 219 1.40 5.23 5.95
CA GLU A 219 0.72 5.38 7.24
C GLU A 219 -0.82 5.37 7.03
N PHE A 220 -1.62 5.56 8.08
CA PHE A 220 -3.07 5.49 7.94
C PHE A 220 -3.66 6.76 7.34
N LEU A 221 -4.74 6.58 6.57
CA LEU A 221 -5.64 7.65 6.18
C LEU A 221 -6.89 7.57 7.06
N ASN A 222 -7.12 8.60 7.86
CA ASN A 222 -8.34 8.78 8.65
C ASN A 222 -9.43 9.49 7.83
N LEU A 223 -10.65 9.51 8.35
CA LEU A 223 -11.82 10.15 7.75
C LEU A 223 -12.47 11.09 8.76
N GLU A 224 -12.46 12.39 8.48
CA GLU A 224 -13.06 13.46 9.29
C GLU A 224 -12.63 13.39 10.77
N GLY A 225 -11.33 13.16 11.00
CA GLY A 225 -10.72 13.07 12.33
C GLY A 225 -10.82 11.69 13.00
N ASP A 226 -11.57 10.75 12.42
CA ASP A 226 -11.81 9.42 12.97
C ASP A 226 -11.14 8.31 12.14
N LYS A 227 -10.75 7.22 12.80
CA LYS A 227 -10.29 6.02 12.10
C LYS A 227 -11.42 5.41 11.27
N ILE A 228 -11.10 5.04 10.02
CA ILE A 228 -11.99 4.28 9.14
C ILE A 228 -12.44 2.99 9.86
N SER A 229 -13.74 2.69 9.79
CA SER A 229 -14.35 1.58 10.53
C SER A 229 -15.48 0.94 9.73
N THR A 230 -15.29 -0.32 9.34
CA THR A 230 -16.30 -1.09 8.62
C THR A 230 -17.51 -1.42 9.49
N SER A 231 -17.29 -1.76 10.77
CA SER A 231 -18.35 -2.08 11.73
C SER A 231 -19.25 -0.89 12.08
N ARG A 232 -18.70 0.33 12.07
CA ARG A 232 -19.46 1.58 12.25
C ARG A 232 -19.98 2.17 10.94
N ASN A 233 -19.75 1.49 9.81
CA ASN A 233 -19.98 2.01 8.46
C ASN A 233 -19.41 3.43 8.26
N TRP A 234 -18.18 3.64 8.74
CA TRP A 234 -17.46 4.91 8.69
C TRP A 234 -16.29 4.82 7.72
N ALA A 235 -16.59 4.95 6.43
CA ALA A 235 -15.62 4.92 5.35
C ALA A 235 -16.20 5.65 4.13
N VAL A 236 -15.34 6.10 3.23
CA VAL A 236 -15.74 6.44 1.86
C VAL A 236 -15.48 5.20 1.00
N TRP A 237 -16.54 4.49 0.65
CA TRP A 237 -16.45 3.29 -0.16
C TRP A 237 -16.29 3.67 -1.64
N LEU A 238 -15.25 3.15 -2.31
CA LEU A 238 -14.93 3.54 -3.69
C LEU A 238 -16.11 3.35 -4.66
N HIS A 239 -16.82 2.23 -4.56
CA HIS A 239 -17.94 1.94 -5.46
C HIS A 239 -19.13 2.88 -5.23
N GLU A 240 -19.39 3.29 -3.99
CA GLU A 240 -20.41 4.30 -3.67
C GLU A 240 -19.98 5.68 -4.15
N TYR A 241 -18.73 6.07 -3.89
CA TYR A 241 -18.17 7.33 -4.41
C TYR A 241 -18.33 7.45 -5.93
N LEU A 242 -18.04 6.39 -6.68
CA LEU A 242 -18.15 6.40 -8.15
C LEU A 242 -19.60 6.50 -8.63
N GLN A 243 -20.58 6.07 -7.83
CA GLN A 243 -21.99 6.25 -8.11
C GLN A 243 -22.46 7.67 -7.81
N ASP A 244 -22.01 8.23 -6.68
CA ASP A 244 -22.38 9.57 -6.22
C ASP A 244 -21.69 10.69 -7.03
N PHE A 245 -20.48 10.42 -7.53
CA PHE A 245 -19.67 11.35 -8.33
C PHE A 245 -19.26 10.75 -9.70
N PRO A 246 -20.22 10.52 -10.62
CA PRO A 246 -19.93 9.93 -11.92
C PRO A 246 -18.89 10.75 -12.71
N GLY A 247 -17.86 10.06 -13.21
CA GLY A 247 -16.79 10.68 -14.00
C GLY A 247 -15.77 11.49 -13.20
N GLN A 248 -15.80 11.46 -11.86
CA GLN A 248 -14.86 12.19 -11.01
C GLN A 248 -13.78 11.30 -10.36
N ALA A 249 -13.47 10.16 -10.97
CA ALA A 249 -12.41 9.27 -10.49
C ALA A 249 -11.07 10.02 -10.34
N ASP A 250 -10.73 10.88 -11.30
CA ASP A 250 -9.47 11.63 -11.30
C ASP A 250 -9.42 12.68 -10.18
N VAL A 251 -10.57 13.23 -9.77
CA VAL A 251 -10.64 14.12 -8.61
C VAL A 251 -10.29 13.35 -7.34
N LEU A 252 -10.83 12.14 -7.18
CA LEU A 252 -10.48 11.27 -6.06
C LEU A 252 -9.00 10.86 -6.10
N ARG A 253 -8.49 10.43 -7.26
CA ARG A 253 -7.06 10.08 -7.44
C ARG A 253 -6.15 11.23 -7.05
N TYR A 254 -6.45 12.44 -7.54
CA TYR A 254 -5.71 13.65 -7.22
C TYR A 254 -5.70 13.93 -5.72
N VAL A 255 -6.87 13.96 -5.08
CA VAL A 255 -6.99 14.31 -3.66
C VAL A 255 -6.31 13.26 -2.79
N LEU A 256 -6.50 11.97 -3.08
CA LEU A 256 -5.84 10.89 -2.32
C LEU A 256 -4.32 10.91 -2.49
N CYS A 257 -3.80 11.22 -3.67
CA CYS A 257 -2.36 11.36 -3.90
C CYS A 257 -1.80 12.59 -3.18
N ALA A 258 -2.47 13.74 -3.30
CA ALA A 258 -2.07 14.97 -2.62
C ALA A 258 -2.14 14.86 -1.08
N ASN A 259 -3.00 13.97 -0.57
CA ASN A 259 -3.13 13.64 0.84
C ASN A 259 -2.49 12.30 1.22
N ALA A 260 -1.63 11.72 0.38
CA ALA A 260 -1.05 10.41 0.66
C ALA A 260 -0.30 10.42 2.01
N PRO A 261 -0.59 9.48 2.93
CA PRO A 261 0.04 9.40 4.25
C PRO A 261 1.44 8.77 4.11
N GLU A 262 2.37 9.47 3.46
CA GLU A 262 3.71 8.95 3.14
C GLU A 262 4.69 8.94 4.32
N THR A 263 4.54 9.87 5.26
CA THR A 263 5.48 10.03 6.38
C THR A 263 4.83 10.05 7.76
N LYS A 264 3.52 10.28 7.81
CA LYS A 264 2.67 10.26 9.02
C LYS A 264 1.23 9.99 8.60
N ASP A 265 0.40 9.58 9.56
CA ASP A 265 -1.04 9.49 9.36
C ASP A 265 -1.57 10.82 8.80
N ASN A 266 -2.53 10.74 7.88
CA ASN A 266 -3.20 11.90 7.31
C ASN A 266 -4.72 11.74 7.44
N ASP A 267 -5.46 12.79 7.17
CA ASP A 267 -6.91 12.83 7.33
C ASP A 267 -7.59 13.27 6.03
N PHE A 268 -8.54 12.46 5.57
CA PHE A 268 -9.44 12.84 4.49
C PHE A 268 -10.59 13.66 5.10
N THR A 269 -10.79 14.87 4.59
CA THR A 269 -11.99 15.66 4.88
C THR A 269 -12.66 16.09 3.60
N TRP A 270 -13.98 16.16 3.58
CA TRP A 270 -14.76 16.65 2.45
C TRP A 270 -14.46 18.12 2.14
N LYS A 271 -14.13 18.89 3.18
CA LYS A 271 -13.71 20.28 3.04
C LYS A 271 -12.39 20.40 2.27
N ASP A 272 -11.40 19.57 2.60
CA ASP A 272 -10.13 19.56 1.88
C ASP A 272 -10.28 19.00 0.46
N PHE A 273 -11.08 17.94 0.28
CA PHE A 273 -11.44 17.41 -1.04
C PHE A 273 -12.01 18.50 -1.95
N GLN A 274 -13.01 19.25 -1.46
CA GLN A 274 -13.61 20.35 -2.20
C GLN A 274 -12.60 21.48 -2.47
N ALA A 275 -11.78 21.84 -1.48
CA ALA A 275 -10.79 22.90 -1.62
C ALA A 275 -9.74 22.55 -2.68
N ARG A 276 -9.22 21.33 -2.69
CA ARG A 276 -8.26 20.85 -3.68
C ARG A 276 -8.84 20.80 -5.09
N ASN A 277 -10.07 20.30 -5.24
CA ASN A 277 -10.76 20.36 -6.51
C ASN A 277 -10.90 21.80 -7.03
N ASN A 278 -11.45 22.69 -6.20
CA ASN A 278 -11.78 24.04 -6.64
C ASN A 278 -10.54 24.91 -6.87
N ASN A 279 -9.55 24.84 -5.96
CA ASN A 279 -8.42 25.76 -5.98
C ASN A 279 -7.25 25.24 -6.82
N GLU A 280 -7.05 23.91 -6.86
CA GLU A 280 -5.92 23.31 -7.55
C GLU A 280 -6.36 22.81 -8.93
N LEU A 281 -7.30 21.86 -9.00
CA LEU A 281 -7.74 21.32 -10.29
C LEU A 281 -8.44 22.37 -11.15
N VAL A 282 -9.42 23.10 -10.60
CA VAL A 282 -10.18 24.10 -11.38
C VAL A 282 -9.39 25.41 -11.49
N ALA A 283 -9.06 26.07 -10.38
CA ALA A 283 -8.52 27.42 -10.42
C ALA A 283 -7.03 27.51 -10.82
N THR A 284 -6.27 26.41 -10.75
CA THR A 284 -4.86 26.39 -11.18
C THR A 284 -4.69 25.64 -12.50
N LEU A 285 -4.86 24.31 -12.51
CA LEU A 285 -4.62 23.48 -13.69
C LEU A 285 -5.62 23.79 -14.81
N GLY A 286 -6.91 23.68 -14.50
CA GLY A 286 -8.01 23.93 -15.43
C GLY A 286 -7.99 25.36 -15.96
N ASN A 287 -7.78 26.35 -15.09
CA ASN A 287 -7.68 27.76 -15.48
C ASN A 287 -6.54 27.99 -16.48
N PHE A 288 -5.35 27.42 -16.26
CA PHE A 288 -4.23 27.58 -17.17
C PHE A 288 -4.54 26.98 -18.54
N VAL A 289 -4.90 25.69 -18.57
CA VAL A 289 -5.16 24.95 -19.81
C VAL A 289 -6.33 25.58 -20.58
N ASN A 290 -7.41 25.96 -19.87
CA ASN A 290 -8.55 26.63 -20.46
C ASN A 290 -8.16 27.97 -21.08
N ARG A 291 -7.40 28.82 -20.39
CA ARG A 291 -6.98 30.12 -20.92
C ARG A 291 -6.09 29.98 -22.15
N ALA A 292 -5.12 29.05 -22.12
CA ALA A 292 -4.27 28.77 -23.27
C ALA A 292 -5.10 28.34 -24.49
N ALA A 293 -6.05 27.42 -24.31
CA ALA A 293 -6.91 26.92 -25.38
C ALA A 293 -7.91 27.98 -25.88
N VAL A 294 -8.63 28.66 -24.99
CA VAL A 294 -9.67 29.64 -25.34
C VAL A 294 -9.08 30.86 -26.02
N LEU A 295 -7.93 31.37 -25.55
CA LEU A 295 -7.28 32.51 -26.20
C LEU A 295 -6.74 32.12 -27.59
N THR A 296 -6.21 30.91 -27.74
CA THR A 296 -5.78 30.38 -29.04
C THR A 296 -6.97 30.23 -29.99
N GLN A 297 -8.10 29.68 -29.51
CA GLN A 297 -9.33 29.59 -30.28
C GLN A 297 -9.81 30.98 -30.72
N LYS A 298 -9.80 31.94 -29.80
CA LYS A 298 -10.33 33.29 -30.03
C LYS A 298 -9.48 34.11 -30.99
N PHE A 299 -8.16 34.04 -30.90
CA PHE A 299 -7.25 34.92 -31.64
C PHE A 299 -6.61 34.26 -32.86
N PHE A 300 -6.57 32.93 -32.90
CA PHE A 300 -5.88 32.16 -33.94
C PHE A 300 -6.70 30.97 -34.45
N GLU A 301 -8.02 31.01 -34.28
CA GLU A 301 -8.98 30.02 -34.83
C GLU A 301 -8.66 28.56 -34.43
N GLY A 302 -8.07 28.38 -33.25
CA GLY A 302 -7.73 27.06 -32.71
C GLY A 302 -6.49 26.44 -33.34
N LYS A 303 -5.78 27.18 -34.20
CA LYS A 303 -4.50 26.76 -34.77
C LYS A 303 -3.38 27.21 -33.86
N VAL A 304 -2.42 26.31 -33.61
CA VAL A 304 -1.19 26.65 -32.88
C VAL A 304 -0.46 27.75 -33.66
N PRO A 305 -0.26 28.95 -33.09
CA PRO A 305 0.43 30.02 -33.80
C PRO A 305 1.89 29.63 -34.06
N GLU A 306 2.45 30.14 -35.15
CA GLU A 306 3.88 29.98 -35.43
C GLU A 306 4.71 30.66 -34.33
N ARG A 307 5.81 30.01 -33.95
CA ARG A 307 6.73 30.56 -32.96
C ARG A 307 7.57 31.66 -33.61
N GLY A 308 7.26 32.92 -33.30
CA GLY A 308 8.11 34.06 -33.64
C GLY A 308 9.35 34.17 -32.75
N GLU A 309 9.94 35.35 -32.70
CA GLU A 309 11.11 35.61 -31.84
C GLU A 309 10.78 35.43 -30.36
N LEU A 310 11.67 34.74 -29.64
CA LEU A 310 11.58 34.53 -28.21
C LEU A 310 12.21 35.71 -27.49
N THR A 311 11.55 36.19 -26.44
CA THR A 311 12.16 37.10 -25.48
C THR A 311 12.76 36.28 -24.34
N GLU A 312 13.57 36.93 -23.50
CA GLU A 312 14.18 36.30 -22.32
C GLU A 312 13.14 35.59 -21.43
N VAL A 313 11.93 36.15 -21.31
CA VAL A 313 10.86 35.56 -20.50
C VAL A 313 10.34 34.24 -21.09
N ASP A 314 10.36 34.07 -22.41
CA ASP A 314 9.92 32.84 -23.08
C ASP A 314 11.00 31.76 -22.99
N GLU A 315 12.24 32.17 -23.22
CA GLU A 315 13.41 31.28 -23.11
C GLU A 315 13.51 30.73 -21.68
N GLU A 316 13.26 31.57 -20.69
CA GLU A 316 13.24 31.15 -19.29
C GLU A 316 12.12 30.15 -19.00
N VAL A 317 10.92 30.35 -19.55
CA VAL A 317 9.85 29.35 -19.43
C VAL A 317 10.25 28.03 -20.07
N PHE A 318 10.84 28.03 -21.26
CA PHE A 318 11.30 26.80 -21.89
C PHE A 318 12.39 26.09 -21.07
N ARG A 319 13.34 26.84 -20.50
CA ARG A 319 14.36 26.29 -19.60
C ARG A 319 13.71 25.60 -18.40
N GLN A 320 12.79 26.27 -17.72
CA GLN A 320 12.11 25.69 -16.55
C GLN A 320 11.27 24.47 -16.92
N VAL A 321 10.49 24.53 -18.01
CA VAL A 321 9.65 23.42 -18.49
C VAL A 321 10.48 22.16 -18.74
N ALA A 322 11.69 22.31 -19.30
CA ALA A 322 12.59 21.19 -19.59
C ALA A 322 13.08 20.45 -18.32
N GLU A 323 13.03 21.09 -17.14
CA GLU A 323 13.45 20.48 -15.88
C GLU A 323 12.37 19.61 -15.24
N PHE A 324 11.08 19.93 -15.43
CA PHE A 324 9.98 19.26 -14.74
C PHE A 324 9.94 17.74 -14.93
N PRO A 325 10.18 17.17 -16.14
CA PRO A 325 10.18 15.72 -16.30
C PRO A 325 11.17 15.00 -15.39
N ASN A 326 12.40 15.50 -15.27
CA ASN A 326 13.40 14.90 -14.39
C ASN A 326 13.02 15.06 -12.92
N ARG A 327 12.57 16.26 -12.50
CA ARG A 327 12.17 16.48 -11.10
C ARG A 327 10.99 15.59 -10.68
N VAL A 328 9.97 15.47 -11.53
CA VAL A 328 8.80 14.60 -11.27
C VAL A 328 9.20 13.13 -11.32
N GLY A 329 10.01 12.73 -12.31
CA GLY A 329 10.50 11.36 -12.45
C GLY A 329 11.30 10.88 -11.24
N GLU A 330 12.28 11.67 -10.79
CA GLU A 330 13.09 11.37 -9.61
C GLU A 330 12.22 11.20 -8.35
N LEU A 331 11.19 12.03 -8.18
CA LEU A 331 10.28 11.92 -7.04
C LEU A 331 9.43 10.63 -7.09
N ILE A 332 8.95 10.24 -8.27
CA ILE A 332 8.21 8.99 -8.47
C ILE A 332 9.11 7.78 -8.23
N GLU A 333 10.34 7.78 -8.76
CA GLU A 333 11.32 6.70 -8.57
C GLU A 333 11.71 6.49 -7.10
N ASN A 334 11.64 7.56 -6.30
CA ASN A 334 11.88 7.55 -4.86
C ASN A 334 10.58 7.45 -4.01
N TYR A 335 9.45 7.10 -4.64
CA TYR A 335 8.17 6.85 -3.96
C TYR A 335 7.63 8.06 -3.15
N ARG A 336 7.90 9.28 -3.63
CA ARG A 336 7.43 10.58 -3.13
C ARG A 336 6.35 11.15 -4.04
N PHE A 337 5.22 10.46 -4.12
CA PHE A 337 4.13 10.78 -5.06
C PHE A 337 3.46 12.10 -4.75
N ARG A 338 3.28 12.43 -3.46
CA ARG A 338 2.70 13.72 -3.05
C ARG A 338 3.52 14.91 -3.56
N ASP A 339 4.85 14.79 -3.43
CA ASP A 339 5.75 15.85 -3.85
C ASP A 339 5.88 15.89 -5.38
N ALA A 340 5.86 14.73 -6.05
CA ALA A 340 5.81 14.64 -7.51
C ALA A 340 4.57 15.36 -8.06
N LEU A 341 3.38 15.10 -7.49
CA LEU A 341 2.13 15.77 -7.88
C LEU A 341 2.19 17.29 -7.64
N ALA A 342 2.81 17.73 -6.53
CA ALA A 342 3.00 19.15 -6.25
C ALA A 342 3.87 19.83 -7.32
N GLU A 343 4.91 19.14 -7.83
CA GLU A 343 5.72 19.61 -8.94
C GLU A 343 4.94 19.70 -10.26
N VAL A 344 4.06 18.73 -10.56
CA VAL A 344 3.17 18.83 -11.73
C VAL A 344 2.26 20.07 -11.63
N MET A 345 1.71 20.35 -10.44
CA MET A 345 0.93 21.56 -10.21
C MET A 345 1.75 22.85 -10.30
N ASN A 346 3.04 22.82 -9.95
CA ASN A 346 3.95 23.94 -10.13
C ASN A 346 4.15 24.29 -11.62
N LEU A 347 4.10 23.32 -12.53
CA LEU A 347 4.15 23.57 -13.97
C LEU A 347 2.90 24.33 -14.45
N ALA A 348 1.72 23.97 -13.95
CA ALA A 348 0.49 24.71 -14.24
C ALA A 348 0.53 26.14 -13.66
N ARG A 349 1.12 26.33 -12.47
CA ARG A 349 1.34 27.67 -11.88
C ARG A 349 2.30 28.51 -12.71
N LEU A 350 3.39 27.91 -13.22
CA LEU A 350 4.32 28.57 -14.15
C LEU A 350 3.58 29.07 -15.40
N GLY A 351 2.74 28.22 -15.99
CA GLY A 351 1.91 28.60 -17.14
C GLY A 351 0.94 29.75 -16.85
N ASN A 352 0.24 29.70 -15.70
CA ASN A 352 -0.63 30.80 -15.26
C ASN A 352 0.13 32.12 -15.10
N LYS A 353 1.30 32.06 -14.43
CA LYS A 353 2.17 33.22 -14.23
C LYS A 353 2.64 33.80 -15.56
N TYR A 354 3.09 32.95 -16.48
CA TYR A 354 3.53 33.38 -17.81
C TYR A 354 2.42 34.13 -18.57
N LEU A 355 1.19 33.60 -18.58
CA LEU A 355 0.05 34.31 -19.18
C LEU A 355 -0.30 35.61 -18.46
N ALA A 356 -0.17 35.64 -17.12
CA ALA A 356 -0.42 36.84 -16.32
C ALA A 356 0.60 37.96 -16.61
N ASP A 357 1.88 37.61 -16.70
CA ASP A 357 2.98 38.54 -16.93
C ASP A 357 2.96 39.09 -18.36
N THR A 358 2.61 38.26 -19.35
CA THR A 358 2.62 38.64 -20.79
C THR A 358 1.32 39.26 -21.30
N GLN A 359 0.21 39.06 -20.59
CA GLN A 359 -1.10 39.64 -20.89
C GLN A 359 -1.55 39.56 -22.36
N PRO A 360 -1.60 38.36 -22.99
CA PRO A 360 -1.93 38.21 -24.41
C PRO A 360 -3.28 38.81 -24.82
N TRP A 361 -4.24 38.92 -23.90
CA TRP A 361 -5.55 39.57 -24.15
C TRP A 361 -5.48 41.09 -24.32
N HIS A 362 -4.41 41.72 -23.82
CA HIS A 362 -4.11 43.12 -24.10
C HIS A 362 -3.17 43.24 -25.29
N LEU A 363 -2.14 42.40 -25.33
CA LEU A 363 -1.08 42.42 -26.34
C LEU A 363 -1.60 42.25 -27.77
N ILE A 364 -2.65 41.44 -27.98
CA ILE A 364 -3.24 41.20 -29.31
C ILE A 364 -3.69 42.49 -30.02
N LYS A 365 -4.00 43.55 -29.25
CA LYS A 365 -4.45 44.84 -29.80
C LYS A 365 -3.33 45.66 -30.43
N THR A 366 -2.09 45.38 -30.06
CA THR A 366 -0.90 46.15 -30.46
C THR A 366 0.12 45.30 -31.21
N ASP A 367 0.23 44.00 -30.88
CA ASP A 367 1.21 43.09 -31.47
C ASP A 367 0.65 41.66 -31.55
N ALA A 368 0.09 41.34 -32.72
CA ALA A 368 -0.48 40.02 -32.98
C ALA A 368 0.58 38.93 -33.14
N ALA A 369 1.75 39.26 -33.70
CA ALA A 369 2.84 38.30 -33.88
C ALA A 369 3.41 37.86 -32.53
N ARG A 370 3.68 38.81 -31.64
CA ARG A 370 4.13 38.52 -30.28
C ARG A 370 3.09 37.74 -29.48
N THR A 371 1.80 38.08 -29.63
CA THR A 371 0.72 37.31 -28.99
C THR A 371 0.71 35.86 -29.47
N GLY A 372 0.98 35.64 -30.77
CA GLY A 372 1.15 34.30 -31.34
C GLY A 372 2.25 33.52 -30.64
N THR A 373 3.44 34.11 -30.47
CA THR A 373 4.55 33.48 -29.73
C THR A 373 4.18 33.17 -28.29
N VAL A 374 3.51 34.09 -27.59
CA VAL A 374 3.07 33.86 -26.19
C VAL A 374 2.12 32.67 -26.10
N LEU A 375 1.12 32.59 -26.97
CA LEU A 375 0.19 31.47 -26.96
C LEU A 375 0.85 30.17 -27.42
N HIS A 376 1.80 30.23 -28.35
CA HIS A 376 2.62 29.07 -28.71
C HIS A 376 3.33 28.50 -27.48
N VAL A 377 4.05 29.34 -26.71
CA VAL A 377 4.76 28.92 -25.50
C VAL A 377 3.80 28.35 -24.45
N ALA A 378 2.67 29.02 -24.21
CA ALA A 378 1.66 28.54 -23.27
C ALA A 378 1.09 27.16 -23.66
N LEU A 379 0.87 26.92 -24.97
CA LEU A 379 0.44 25.62 -25.46
C LEU A 379 1.52 24.54 -25.30
N GLN A 380 2.80 24.88 -25.46
CA GLN A 380 3.89 23.92 -25.17
C GLN A 380 3.94 23.54 -23.69
N VAL A 381 3.73 24.50 -22.78
CA VAL A 381 3.63 24.23 -21.33
C VAL A 381 2.42 23.34 -21.03
N ALA A 382 1.26 23.61 -21.66
CA ALA A 382 0.08 22.76 -21.53
C ALA A 382 0.30 21.34 -22.08
N ALA A 383 1.02 21.21 -23.21
CA ALA A 383 1.38 19.92 -23.77
C ALA A 383 2.35 19.14 -22.85
N ALA A 384 3.30 19.84 -22.20
CA ALA A 384 4.22 19.23 -21.25
C ALA A 384 3.52 18.69 -19.98
N LEU A 385 2.38 19.27 -19.58
CA LEU A 385 1.58 18.76 -18.46
C LEU A 385 0.97 17.37 -18.75
N VAL A 386 0.66 17.04 -20.01
CA VAL A 386 -0.04 15.78 -20.36
C VAL A 386 0.71 14.52 -19.91
N PRO A 387 1.97 14.28 -20.32
CA PRO A 387 2.70 13.09 -19.85
C PRO A 387 2.97 13.12 -18.34
N LEU A 388 3.09 14.30 -17.74
CA LEU A 388 3.35 14.45 -16.31
C LEU A 388 2.11 14.21 -15.44
N LEU A 389 0.90 14.45 -15.95
CA LEU A 389 -0.35 14.18 -15.25
C LEU A 389 -0.76 12.71 -15.34
N THR A 390 -0.33 11.99 -16.39
CA THR A 390 -0.76 10.60 -16.67
C THR A 390 -0.62 9.63 -15.48
N PRO A 391 0.44 9.67 -14.65
CA PRO A 391 0.52 8.80 -13.47
C PRO A 391 -0.54 9.11 -12.39
N PHE A 392 -1.09 10.33 -12.39
CA PHE A 392 -1.91 10.87 -11.30
C PHE A 392 -3.40 10.96 -11.67
N LEU A 393 -3.72 11.44 -12.86
CA LEU A 393 -5.08 11.61 -13.37
C LEU A 393 -5.37 10.56 -14.42
#